data_AF-A0A2D5WRY6-F1
#
_entry.id   AF-A0A2D5WRY6-F1
#
_cell.length_a   1.000
_cell.length_b   1.000
_cell.length_c   1.000
_cell.angle_alpha   90.00
_cell.angle_beta   90.00
_cell.angle_gamma   90.00
#
_symmetry.space_group_name_H-M   'P 1'
#
loop_
_entity.id
_entity.type
_entity.pdbx_description
1 polymer ?
#
loop_
_entity_poly.entity_id
_entity_poly.type
_entity_poly.pdbx_seq_one_letter_code
_entity_poly.pdbx_strand_id
1 'polypeptide(L)'
;MQENILNAFAEQAKTMYAPMSKFNSLFVENMEKLTEYQINAVKSYAEMGLSQMKSAADVQDLESMRTFASSQAEVASGMNKKIMEDVKTLSDMTMEFKTQMEGIMEEMRNTAAETAKTTAKTAASKAKAA
;
A
#
# COMPACT_ATOMS: atom_id res chain seq x y z
N MET A 1 -35.49 -22.14 -17.96
CA MET A 1 -34.20 -22.09 -18.68
C MET A 1 -33.61 -20.68 -18.76
N GLN A 2 -34.39 -19.64 -19.07
CA GLN A 2 -33.89 -18.26 -19.17
C GLN A 2 -33.39 -17.68 -17.83
N GLU A 3 -34.09 -17.92 -16.71
CA GLU A 3 -33.65 -17.48 -15.37
C GLU A 3 -32.32 -18.10 -14.92
N ASN A 4 -32.08 -19.37 -15.24
CA ASN A 4 -30.81 -20.05 -14.93
C ASN A 4 -29.63 -19.46 -15.72
N ILE A 5 -29.88 -18.97 -16.94
CA ILE A 5 -28.85 -18.32 -17.77
C ILE A 5 -28.57 -16.90 -17.27
N LEU A 6 -29.61 -16.14 -16.93
CA LEU A 6 -29.45 -14.79 -16.35
C LEU A 6 -28.72 -14.84 -14.99
N ASN A 7 -29.05 -15.79 -14.12
CA ASN A 7 -28.36 -15.96 -12.84
C ASN A 7 -26.91 -16.43 -13.01
N ALA A 8 -26.63 -17.37 -13.92
CA ALA A 8 -25.27 -17.81 -14.20
C ALA A 8 -24.41 -16.68 -14.79
N PHE A 9 -24.99 -15.84 -15.64
CA PHE A 9 -24.30 -14.68 -16.21
C PHE A 9 -24.04 -13.60 -15.15
N ALA A 10 -24.99 -13.35 -14.25
CA ALA A 10 -24.82 -12.41 -13.15
C ALA A 10 -23.76 -12.87 -12.12
N GLU A 11 -23.74 -14.17 -11.79
CA GLU A 11 -22.69 -14.79 -10.97
C GLU A 11 -21.32 -14.66 -11.63
N GLN A 12 -21.21 -15.04 -12.91
CA GLN A 12 -19.95 -14.98 -13.65
C GLN A 12 -19.45 -13.54 -13.86
N ALA A 13 -20.36 -12.57 -14.05
CA ALA A 13 -20.02 -11.15 -14.09
C ALA A 13 -19.48 -10.67 -12.73
N LYS A 14 -20.11 -11.05 -11.61
CA LYS A 14 -19.60 -10.76 -10.25
C LYS A 14 -18.19 -11.35 -10.03
N THR A 15 -17.98 -12.59 -10.46
CA THR A 15 -16.69 -13.29 -10.36
C THR A 15 -15.56 -12.58 -11.11
N MET A 16 -15.85 -11.96 -12.26
CA MET A 16 -14.84 -11.22 -13.04
C MET A 16 -14.65 -9.78 -12.56
N TYR A 17 -15.71 -9.11 -12.07
CA TYR A 17 -15.63 -7.69 -11.69
C TYR A 17 -14.97 -7.45 -10.33
N ALA A 18 -15.21 -8.34 -9.36
CA ALA A 18 -14.72 -8.16 -7.99
C ALA A 18 -13.17 -8.13 -7.89
N PRO A 19 -12.41 -9.04 -8.54
CA PRO A 19 -10.95 -9.00 -8.51
C PRO A 19 -10.37 -7.75 -9.19
N MET A 20 -10.95 -7.33 -10.33
CA MET A 20 -10.50 -6.15 -11.06
C MET A 20 -10.72 -4.85 -10.27
N SER A 21 -11.86 -4.71 -9.60
CA SER A 21 -12.11 -3.56 -8.73
C SER A 21 -11.10 -3.49 -7.59
N LYS A 22 -10.80 -4.63 -6.95
CA LYS A 22 -9.82 -4.68 -5.84
C LYS A 22 -8.40 -4.40 -6.31
N PHE A 23 -8.00 -4.90 -7.47
CA PHE A 23 -6.71 -4.58 -8.07
C PHE A 23 -6.57 -3.07 -8.34
N ASN A 24 -7.62 -2.43 -8.88
CA ASN A 24 -7.62 -0.99 -9.09
C ASN A 24 -7.55 -0.21 -7.77
N SER A 25 -8.32 -0.61 -6.76
CA SER A 25 -8.26 0.00 -5.42
C SER A 25 -6.87 -0.12 -4.82
N LEU A 26 -6.25 -1.30 -4.91
CA LEU A 26 -4.88 -1.54 -4.46
C LEU A 26 -3.88 -0.61 -5.15
N PHE A 27 -4.02 -0.41 -6.47
CA PHE A 27 -3.14 0.50 -7.20
C PHE A 27 -3.28 1.95 -6.72
N VAL A 28 -4.52 2.43 -6.54
CA VAL A 28 -4.80 3.78 -6.02
C VAL A 28 -4.25 3.95 -4.61
N GLU A 29 -4.47 2.98 -3.73
CA GLU A 29 -3.99 3.01 -2.35
C GLU A 29 -2.45 3.03 -2.27
N ASN A 30 -1.79 2.26 -3.14
CA ASN A 30 -0.33 2.31 -3.23
C ASN A 30 0.18 3.66 -3.77
N MET A 31 -0.51 4.28 -4.72
CA MET A 31 -0.17 5.63 -5.18
C MET A 31 -0.35 6.68 -4.08
N GLU A 32 -1.42 6.57 -3.29
CA GLU A 32 -1.66 7.45 -2.15
C GLU A 32 -0.53 7.32 -1.13
N LYS A 33 -0.16 6.10 -0.73
CA LYS A 33 0.96 5.84 0.19
C LYS A 33 2.31 6.36 -0.33
N LEU A 34 2.60 6.16 -1.62
CA LEU A 34 3.80 6.72 -2.25
C LEU A 34 3.79 8.25 -2.25
N THR A 35 2.63 8.86 -2.47
CA THR A 35 2.48 10.32 -2.46
C THR A 35 2.66 10.87 -1.04
N GLU A 36 2.05 10.24 -0.04
CA GLU A 36 2.25 10.57 1.37
C GLU A 36 3.73 10.43 1.77
N TYR A 37 4.39 9.36 1.34
CA TYR A 37 5.83 9.17 1.56
C TYR A 37 6.65 10.32 0.97
N GLN A 38 6.39 10.72 -0.29
CA GLN A 38 7.09 11.84 -0.92
C GLN A 38 6.84 13.16 -0.19
N ILE A 39 5.60 13.44 0.22
CA ILE A 39 5.25 14.66 0.99
C ILE A 39 5.96 14.67 2.34
N ASN A 40 5.96 13.54 3.05
CA ASN A 40 6.62 13.42 4.35
C ASN A 40 8.14 13.58 4.24
N ALA A 41 8.75 13.01 3.20
CA ALA A 41 10.17 13.19 2.92
C ALA A 41 10.50 14.67 2.65
N VAL A 42 9.74 15.33 1.77
CA VAL A 42 9.93 16.77 1.48
C VAL A 42 9.78 17.62 2.74
N LYS A 43 8.74 17.39 3.53
CA LYS A 43 8.50 18.11 4.79
C LYS A 43 9.66 17.90 5.77
N SER A 44 10.10 16.65 5.96
CA SER A 44 11.18 16.34 6.88
C SER A 44 12.51 16.98 6.46
N TYR A 45 12.85 16.99 5.17
CA TYR A 45 14.05 17.66 4.68
C TYR A 45 13.96 19.18 4.79
N ALA A 46 12.78 19.76 4.51
CA ALA A 46 12.56 21.19 4.69
C ALA A 46 12.70 21.60 6.16
N GLU A 47 12.14 20.82 7.09
CA GLU A 47 12.27 21.03 8.54
C GLU A 47 13.73 20.93 9.00
N MET A 48 14.49 19.94 8.50
CA MET A 48 15.93 19.84 8.77
C MET A 48 16.70 21.06 8.26
N GLY A 49 16.43 21.50 7.02
CA GLY A 49 17.09 22.67 6.42
C GLY A 49 16.76 23.97 7.16
N LEU A 50 15.49 24.19 7.52
CA LEU A 50 15.06 25.34 8.32
C LEU A 50 15.68 25.32 9.72
N SER A 51 15.74 24.15 10.37
CA SER A 51 16.37 23.99 11.68
C SER A 51 17.86 24.31 11.63
N GLN A 52 18.58 23.83 10.60
CA GLN A 52 20.00 24.14 10.41
C GLN A 52 20.22 25.63 10.13
N MET A 53 19.38 26.24 9.30
CA MET A 53 19.46 27.66 8.95
C MET A 53 19.19 28.55 10.16
N LYS A 54 18.18 28.21 10.97
CA LYS A 54 17.92 28.89 12.24
C LYS A 54 19.10 28.75 13.19
N SER A 55 19.60 27.53 13.36
CA SER A 55 20.75 27.25 14.24
C SER A 55 22.01 28.00 13.80
N ALA A 56 22.20 28.19 12.49
CA ALA A 56 23.31 28.99 11.95
C ALA A 56 23.11 30.49 12.14
N ALA A 57 21.87 30.99 12.00
CA ALA A 57 21.53 32.40 12.23
C ALA A 57 21.66 32.81 13.70
N ASP A 58 21.47 31.88 14.63
CA ASP A 58 21.62 32.09 16.08
C ASP A 58 23.11 32.07 16.53
N VAL A 59 24.07 31.84 15.63
CA VAL A 59 25.51 31.93 15.93
C VAL A 59 25.96 33.39 15.92
N GLN A 60 26.27 33.92 17.10
CA GLN A 60 26.68 35.32 17.28
C GLN A 60 28.04 35.46 18.00
N ASP A 61 28.53 34.38 18.60
CA ASP A 61 29.74 34.36 19.43
C ASP A 61 30.38 32.95 19.48
N LEU A 62 31.52 32.82 20.18
CA LEU A 62 32.25 31.55 20.31
C LEU A 62 31.46 30.47 21.08
N GLU A 63 30.54 30.87 21.97
CA GLU A 63 29.73 29.95 22.78
C GLU A 63 28.60 29.33 21.95
N SER A 64 27.91 30.15 21.16
CA SER A 64 26.92 29.72 20.16
C SER A 64 27.57 28.90 19.03
N MET A 65 28.80 29.21 18.62
CA MET A 65 29.59 28.35 17.72
C MET A 65 29.83 26.96 18.31
N ARG A 66 30.19 26.85 19.60
CA ARG A 66 30.39 25.57 20.27
C ARG A 66 29.08 24.79 20.39
N THR A 67 27.99 25.48 20.63
CA THR A 67 26.64 24.91 20.66
C THR A 67 26.24 24.36 19.30
N PHE A 68 26.47 25.12 18.22
CA PHE A 68 26.26 24.66 16.84
C PHE A 68 27.14 23.44 16.46
N ALA A 69 28.40 23.43 16.90
CA ALA A 69 29.28 22.28 16.69
C ALA A 69 28.80 21.04 17.45
N SER A 70 28.17 21.22 18.61
CA SER A 70 27.61 20.13 19.40
C SER A 70 26.29 19.60 18.81
N SER A 71 25.47 20.47 18.20
CA SER A 71 24.21 20.07 17.55
C SER A 71 24.42 19.30 16.24
N GLN A 72 25.58 19.41 15.59
CA GLN A 72 25.93 18.57 14.43
C GLN A 72 25.83 17.06 14.72
N ALA A 73 26.13 16.62 15.95
CA ALA A 73 25.96 15.23 16.35
C ALA A 73 24.46 14.83 16.43
N GLU A 74 23.61 15.74 16.90
CA GLU A 74 22.16 15.54 16.91
C GLU A 74 21.57 15.53 15.50
N VAL A 75 22.08 16.37 14.60
CA VAL A 75 21.70 16.37 13.18
C VAL A 75 22.04 15.02 12.53
N ALA A 76 23.25 14.50 12.78
CA ALA A 76 23.66 13.19 12.29
C ALA A 76 22.78 12.05 12.88
N SER A 77 22.48 12.11 14.17
CA SER A 77 21.56 11.16 14.82
C SER A 77 20.14 11.23 14.24
N GLY A 78 19.63 12.45 14.01
CA GLY A 78 18.33 12.70 13.40
C GLY A 78 18.26 12.17 11.97
N MET A 79 19.32 12.35 11.18
CA MET A 79 19.44 11.77 9.84
C MET A 79 19.42 10.24 9.87
N ASN A 80 20.20 9.61 10.76
CA ASN A 80 20.20 8.16 10.91
C ASN A 80 18.81 7.63 11.29
N LYS A 81 18.13 8.31 12.22
CA LYS A 81 16.76 7.96 12.60
C LYS A 81 15.81 8.06 11.41
N LYS A 82 15.93 9.10 10.58
CA LYS A 82 15.11 9.25 9.36
C LYS A 82 15.37 8.14 8.35
N ILE A 83 16.62 7.78 8.11
CA ILE A 83 16.94 6.65 7.22
C ILE A 83 16.29 5.35 7.74
N MET A 84 16.35 5.10 9.04
CA MET A 84 15.71 3.91 9.63
C MET A 84 14.17 3.97 9.53
N GLU A 85 13.56 5.14 9.75
CA GLU A 85 12.13 5.36 9.56
C GLU A 85 11.73 5.13 8.10
N ASP A 86 12.47 5.67 7.14
CA ASP A 86 12.20 5.51 5.71
C ASP A 86 12.31 4.04 5.26
N VAL A 87 13.36 3.33 5.71
CA VAL A 87 13.52 1.89 5.45
C VAL A 87 12.36 1.10 6.03
N LYS A 88 11.91 1.44 7.25
CA LYS A 88 10.75 0.80 7.87
C LYS A 88 9.47 1.07 7.07
N THR A 89 9.21 2.32 6.68
CA THR A 89 8.03 2.69 5.89
C THR A 89 8.03 1.97 4.54
N LEU A 90 9.17 1.90 3.84
CA LEU A 90 9.30 1.16 2.59
C LEU A 90 9.05 -0.35 2.77
N SER A 91 9.60 -0.93 3.85
CA SER A 91 9.38 -2.34 4.19
C SER A 91 7.91 -2.62 4.48
N ASP A 92 7.27 -1.75 5.26
CA ASP A 92 5.87 -1.89 5.65
C ASP A 92 4.95 -1.78 4.40
N MET A 93 5.18 -0.79 3.53
CA MET A 93 4.47 -0.67 2.23
C MET A 93 4.64 -1.92 1.35
N THR A 94 5.85 -2.47 1.30
CA THR A 94 6.13 -3.68 0.49
C THR A 94 5.42 -4.92 1.05
N MET A 95 5.45 -5.11 2.37
CA MET A 95 4.75 -6.23 3.01
C MET A 95 3.24 -6.13 2.84
N GLU A 96 2.69 -4.93 2.94
CA GLU A 96 1.27 -4.69 2.76
C GLU A 96 0.83 -4.96 1.32
N PHE A 97 1.56 -4.45 0.32
CA PHE A 97 1.31 -4.76 -1.09
C PHE A 97 1.32 -6.28 -1.34
N LYS A 98 2.33 -6.99 -0.82
CA LYS A 98 2.42 -8.46 -0.93
C LYS A 98 1.20 -9.15 -0.32
N THR A 99 0.80 -8.75 0.90
CA THR A 99 -0.33 -9.33 1.61
C THR A 99 -1.64 -9.11 0.85
N GLN A 100 -1.88 -7.89 0.37
CA GLN A 100 -3.09 -7.58 -0.38
C GLN A 100 -3.14 -8.29 -1.75
N MET A 101 -1.99 -8.47 -2.42
CA MET A 101 -1.88 -9.28 -3.64
C MET A 101 -2.18 -10.77 -3.40
N GLU A 102 -1.63 -11.34 -2.31
CA GLU A 102 -1.92 -12.72 -1.91
C GLU A 102 -3.43 -12.90 -1.64
N GLY A 103 -4.06 -11.94 -0.97
CA GLY A 103 -5.51 -11.94 -0.74
C GLY A 103 -6.33 -11.92 -2.03
N ILE A 104 -5.96 -11.09 -3.01
CA ILE A 104 -6.64 -11.05 -4.31
C ILE A 104 -6.49 -12.39 -5.05
N MET A 105 -5.30 -13.01 -5.00
CA MET A 105 -5.06 -14.31 -5.63
C MET A 105 -5.86 -15.44 -4.95
N GLU A 106 -5.93 -15.43 -3.62
CA GLU A 106 -6.70 -16.40 -2.85
C GLU A 106 -8.21 -16.28 -3.14
N GLU A 107 -8.74 -15.06 -3.22
CA GLU A 107 -10.13 -14.83 -3.61
C GLU A 107 -10.43 -15.27 -5.04
N MET A 108 -9.52 -15.03 -5.99
CA MET A 108 -9.66 -15.55 -7.36
C MET A 108 -9.72 -17.08 -7.37
N ARG A 109 -8.84 -17.74 -6.60
CA ARG A 109 -8.83 -19.20 -6.49
C ARG A 109 -10.12 -19.73 -5.87
N ASN A 110 -10.62 -19.11 -4.81
CA ASN A 110 -11.84 -19.49 -4.14
C ASN A 110 -13.07 -19.28 -5.05
N THR A 111 -13.10 -18.16 -5.78
CA THR A 111 -14.20 -17.88 -6.71
C THR A 111 -14.19 -18.86 -7.88
N ALA A 112 -13.03 -19.19 -8.44
CA ALA A 112 -12.90 -20.21 -9.49
C ALA A 112 -13.34 -21.61 -9.00
N ALA A 113 -13.01 -21.97 -7.76
CA ALA A 113 -13.43 -23.23 -7.15
C ALA A 113 -14.95 -23.29 -6.93
N GLU A 114 -15.57 -22.19 -6.51
CA GLU A 114 -17.03 -22.09 -6.36
C GLU A 114 -17.72 -22.13 -7.73
N THR A 115 -17.26 -21.37 -8.72
CA THR A 115 -17.81 -21.44 -10.10
C THR A 115 -17.72 -22.86 -10.68
N ALA A 116 -16.62 -23.58 -10.44
CA ALA A 116 -16.46 -24.98 -10.87
C ALA A 116 -17.48 -25.91 -10.19
N LYS A 117 -17.73 -25.75 -8.88
CA LYS A 117 -18.79 -26.50 -8.16
C LYS A 117 -20.18 -26.18 -8.71
N THR A 118 -20.51 -24.91 -8.92
CA THR A 118 -21.83 -24.48 -9.42
C THR A 118 -22.07 -25.01 -10.83
N THR A 119 -21.04 -25.02 -11.68
CA THR A 119 -21.10 -25.56 -13.04
C THR A 119 -21.27 -27.07 -13.03
N ALA A 120 -20.54 -27.80 -12.17
CA ALA A 120 -20.68 -29.25 -12.01
C ALA A 120 -22.07 -29.65 -11.47
N LYS A 121 -22.63 -28.88 -10.52
CA LYS A 121 -23.96 -29.12 -9.95
C LYS A 121 -25.08 -28.87 -10.97
N THR A 122 -24.91 -27.85 -11.82
CA THR A 122 -25.82 -27.54 -12.94
C THR A 122 -25.76 -28.59 -14.06
N ALA A 123 -24.57 -29.12 -14.35
CA ALA A 123 -24.40 -30.21 -15.32
C ALA A 123 -25.02 -31.53 -14.83
N ALA A 124 -24.83 -31.87 -13.55
CA ALA A 124 -25.40 -33.06 -12.93
C ALA A 124 -26.93 -33.02 -12.83
N SER A 125 -27.54 -31.84 -12.60
CA SER A 125 -29.00 -31.68 -12.57
C SER A 125 -29.62 -31.79 -13.97
N LYS A 126 -28.95 -31.28 -15.02
CA LYS A 126 -29.36 -31.47 -16.42
C LYS A 126 -29.29 -32.94 -16.86
N ALA A 127 -28.25 -33.68 -16.45
CA ALA A 127 -28.09 -35.09 -16.81
C ALA A 127 -29.10 -36.03 -16.11
N LYS A 128 -29.71 -35.59 -15.01
CA LYS A 128 -30.73 -36.34 -14.27
C LYS A 128 -32.17 -36.01 -14.69
N ALA A 129 -32.34 -34.96 -15.49
CA ALA A 129 -33.63 -34.49 -16.01
C ALA A 129 -33.85 -34.81 -17.50
N ALA A 130 -32.85 -35.42 -18.15
CA ALA A 130 -32.92 -36.02 -19.49
C ALA A 130 -33.02 -37.54 -19.36
#